data_AF-A0A7R9CYV3-F1
#
_entry.id   AF-A0A7R9CYV3-F1
#
_cell.length_a   1.000
_cell.length_b   1.000
_cell.length_c   1.000
_cell.angle_alpha   90.00
_cell.angle_beta   90.00
_cell.angle_gamma   90.00
#
_symmetry.space_group_name_H-M   'P 1'
#
loop_
_entity.id
_entity.type
_entity.pdbx_description
1 polymer ?
#
loop_
_entity_poly.entity_id
_entity_poly.type
_entity_poly.pdbx_seq_one_letter_code
_entity_poly.pdbx_strand_id
1 'polypeptide(L)'
;MMMLVPMIMLNWVKNLKYLTPVSLFAAILTVVGLGITFFYMLQGLPKTSTVHAFASWKQLPLYFGTAIYAFEGIGVILPLENNMKNPQDFGGCTGVLNTGMVIVAALYTAVGFFGYLKYGDAVKVGSITLNLPPGDILAQCVRIMMAVAIFLSYGLQFYVPMNVVWPMVKPHLTSEKTQFIGEYVLRTFLVILTFALAAAIPNLGAVISLVGAVSSSTLALIFPPFIEIITFWHVGFGKNNWVLWKDIAIIVFGLCGFGFGSYVRDAGYVIVDISEGSLRGVQATTQSGGKYYSFKGIPYAKPPLGELRFKPPQAVEPWDGIRDAISAGSSCSQTGKGEEDCLFLNVNTPQTAEDGEIEARNLVK
;
A
#
# COMPACT_ATOMS: atom_id res chain seq x y z
N MET A 1 1.30 3.97 -18.21
CA MET A 1 2.33 3.69 -19.22
C MET A 1 3.34 4.83 -19.44
N MET A 2 2.95 6.11 -19.46
CA MET A 2 3.88 7.24 -19.73
C MET A 2 5.11 7.32 -18.80
N MET A 3 5.00 6.86 -17.54
CA MET A 3 6.11 6.88 -16.57
C MET A 3 7.13 5.74 -16.75
N LEU A 4 6.85 4.73 -17.58
CA LEU A 4 7.71 3.54 -17.73
C LEU A 4 9.08 3.91 -18.32
N VAL A 5 9.09 4.70 -19.40
CA VAL A 5 10.33 5.05 -20.11
C VAL A 5 11.28 5.88 -19.24
N PRO A 6 10.83 6.96 -18.56
CA PRO A 6 11.67 7.68 -17.60
C PRO A 6 12.20 6.77 -16.47
N MET A 7 11.39 5.80 -16.02
CA MET A 7 11.80 4.90 -14.95
C MET A 7 12.91 3.95 -15.41
N ILE A 8 12.82 3.40 -16.62
CA ILE A 8 13.89 2.56 -17.19
C ILE A 8 15.20 3.36 -17.27
N MET A 9 15.15 4.60 -17.74
CA MET A 9 16.32 5.49 -17.84
C MET A 9 16.94 5.78 -16.47
N LEU A 10 16.12 6.01 -15.43
CA LEU A 10 16.61 6.21 -14.07
C LEU A 10 17.33 4.96 -13.53
N ASN A 11 16.82 3.76 -13.84
CA ASN A 11 17.39 2.49 -13.37
C ASN A 11 18.66 2.06 -14.09
N TRP A 12 19.03 2.74 -15.18
CA TRP A 12 20.32 2.53 -15.84
C TRP A 12 21.49 3.15 -15.07
N VAL A 13 21.22 4.00 -14.07
CA VAL A 13 22.22 4.50 -13.14
C VAL A 13 22.60 3.39 -12.17
N LYS A 14 23.85 2.90 -12.27
CA LYS A 14 24.34 1.74 -11.52
C LYS A 14 24.90 2.07 -10.15
N ASN A 15 25.47 3.27 -10.01
CA ASN A 15 26.27 3.62 -8.85
C ASN A 15 25.41 4.31 -7.80
N LEU A 16 25.35 3.72 -6.60
CA LEU A 16 24.63 4.22 -5.44
C LEU A 16 24.96 5.71 -5.16
N LYS A 17 26.23 6.10 -5.31
CA LYS A 17 26.69 7.48 -5.05
C LYS A 17 25.96 8.53 -5.89
N TYR A 18 25.59 8.21 -7.14
CA TYR A 18 24.83 9.13 -8.00
C TYR A 18 23.33 9.09 -7.71
N LEU A 19 22.81 7.98 -7.21
CA LEU A 19 21.41 7.84 -6.79
C LEU A 19 21.14 8.53 -5.45
N THR A 20 22.11 8.57 -4.54
CA THR A 20 21.97 9.16 -3.20
C THR A 20 21.44 10.61 -3.20
N PRO A 21 22.01 11.59 -3.94
CA PRO A 21 21.51 12.97 -3.90
C PRO A 21 20.09 13.10 -4.46
N VAL A 22 19.77 12.31 -5.50
CA VAL A 22 18.41 12.28 -6.09
C VAL A 22 17.41 11.70 -5.11
N SER A 23 17.77 10.60 -4.42
CA SER A 23 16.93 9.99 -3.39
C SER A 23 16.83 10.85 -2.13
N LEU A 24 17.85 11.63 -1.80
CA LEU A 24 17.79 12.58 -0.68
C LEU A 24 16.80 13.70 -0.97
N PHE A 25 16.81 14.25 -2.19
CA PHE A 25 15.80 15.20 -2.63
C PHE A 25 14.40 14.59 -2.56
N ALA A 26 14.24 13.34 -3.03
CA ALA A 26 12.98 12.60 -2.90
C ALA A 26 12.55 12.45 -1.43
N ALA A 27 13.48 12.13 -0.52
CA ALA A 27 13.19 12.01 0.91
C ALA A 27 12.72 13.34 1.51
N ILE A 28 13.34 14.47 1.13
CA ILE A 28 12.91 15.81 1.55
C ILE A 28 11.47 16.08 1.08
N LEU A 29 11.16 15.80 -0.18
CA LEU A 29 9.80 15.92 -0.71
C LEU A 29 8.79 15.05 0.04
N THR A 30 9.18 13.81 0.38
CA THR A 30 8.34 12.91 1.20
C THR A 30 8.09 13.50 2.58
N VAL A 31 9.13 14.00 3.27
CA VAL A 31 8.99 14.59 4.61
C VAL A 31 8.11 15.84 4.57
N VAL A 32 8.31 16.73 3.60
CA VAL A 32 7.48 17.93 3.42
C VAL A 32 6.03 17.56 3.09
N GLY A 33 5.83 16.64 2.14
CA GLY A 33 4.50 16.16 1.78
C GLY A 33 3.79 15.48 2.96
N LEU A 34 4.52 14.70 3.76
CA LEU A 34 3.97 14.06 4.96
C LEU A 34 3.63 15.11 6.02
N GLY A 35 4.47 16.12 6.23
CA GLY A 35 4.22 17.23 7.16
C GLY A 35 2.96 18.00 6.81
N ILE A 36 2.75 18.32 5.53
CA ILE A 36 1.51 18.98 5.08
C ILE A 36 0.30 18.03 5.21
N THR A 37 0.46 16.75 4.88
CA THR A 37 -0.60 15.75 5.11
C THR A 37 -0.98 15.69 6.59
N PHE A 38 0.01 15.72 7.47
CA PHE A 38 -0.17 15.73 8.92
C PHE A 38 -0.90 16.99 9.40
N PHE A 39 -0.56 18.15 8.83
CA PHE A 39 -1.28 19.40 9.09
C PHE A 39 -2.78 19.29 8.75
N TYR A 40 -3.16 18.73 7.60
CA TYR A 40 -4.57 18.48 7.27
C TYR A 40 -5.24 17.48 8.22
N MET A 41 -4.52 16.45 8.68
CA MET A 41 -5.06 15.47 9.62
C MET A 41 -5.41 16.07 10.98
N LEU A 42 -4.58 16.99 11.48
CA LEU A 42 -4.79 17.62 12.79
C LEU A 42 -5.91 18.67 12.80
N GLN A 43 -6.39 19.11 11.64
CA GLN A 43 -7.48 20.08 11.56
C GLN A 43 -8.83 19.42 11.80
N GLY A 44 -9.64 19.96 12.71
CA GLY A 44 -11.01 19.50 12.95
C GLY A 44 -11.07 18.03 13.36
N LEU A 45 -10.21 17.62 14.29
CA LEU A 45 -10.20 16.27 14.85
C LEU A 45 -11.52 16.01 15.60
N PRO A 46 -12.21 14.89 15.34
CA PRO A 46 -13.38 14.50 16.11
C PRO A 46 -12.95 14.01 17.50
N LYS A 47 -13.92 13.87 18.41
CA LYS A 47 -13.66 13.30 19.75
C LYS A 47 -13.25 11.84 19.62
N THR A 48 -12.34 11.36 20.47
CA THR A 48 -11.87 9.97 20.45
C THR A 48 -12.98 8.93 20.63
N SER A 49 -14.12 9.30 21.20
CA SER A 49 -15.29 8.45 21.35
C SER A 49 -16.05 8.18 20.05
N THR A 50 -15.74 8.86 18.94
CA THR A 50 -16.44 8.68 17.65
C THR A 50 -15.87 7.56 16.79
N VAL A 51 -14.74 6.97 17.19
CA VAL A 51 -14.05 5.89 16.46
C VAL A 51 -13.94 4.65 17.35
N HIS A 52 -13.87 3.47 16.72
CA HIS A 52 -13.73 2.21 17.46
C HIS A 52 -12.32 2.06 18.01
N ALA A 53 -12.18 1.94 19.33
CA ALA A 53 -10.88 1.81 19.98
C ALA A 53 -10.20 0.44 19.72
N PHE A 54 -10.98 -0.59 19.42
CA PHE A 54 -10.48 -1.95 19.20
C PHE A 54 -10.86 -2.44 17.81
N ALA A 55 -9.85 -2.90 17.06
CA ALA A 55 -10.04 -3.53 15.77
C ALA A 55 -10.65 -4.94 15.92
N SER A 56 -11.33 -5.40 14.88
CA SER A 56 -11.86 -6.77 14.86
C SER A 56 -10.74 -7.79 14.63
N TRP A 57 -10.91 -9.02 15.14
CA TRP A 57 -9.98 -10.13 14.92
C TRP A 57 -9.69 -10.40 13.44
N LYS A 58 -10.61 -10.03 12.54
CA LYS A 58 -10.47 -10.19 11.08
C LYS A 58 -9.52 -9.17 10.45
N GLN A 59 -9.29 -8.03 11.09
CA GLN A 59 -8.41 -6.97 10.58
C GLN A 59 -6.97 -7.13 11.08
N LEU A 60 -6.74 -7.91 12.13
CA LEU A 60 -5.41 -8.15 12.70
C LEU A 60 -4.42 -8.75 11.69
N PRO A 61 -4.80 -9.71 10.82
CA PRO A 61 -3.90 -10.20 9.77
C PRO A 61 -3.43 -9.13 8.78
N LEU A 62 -4.38 -8.30 8.31
CA LEU A 62 -4.10 -7.22 7.37
C LEU A 62 -3.14 -6.20 8.02
N TYR A 63 -3.41 -5.84 9.27
CA TYR A 63 -2.56 -4.97 10.07
C TYR A 63 -1.16 -5.57 10.26
N PHE A 64 -1.06 -6.83 10.68
CA PHE A 64 0.21 -7.51 10.92
C PHE A 64 1.10 -7.45 9.68
N GLY A 65 0.59 -7.90 8.52
CA GLY A 65 1.36 -7.87 7.27
C GLY A 65 1.78 -6.45 6.89
N THR A 66 0.87 -5.47 7.02
CA THR A 66 1.18 -4.07 6.71
C THR A 66 2.23 -3.47 7.65
N ALA A 67 2.15 -3.79 8.95
CA ALA A 67 3.09 -3.31 9.96
C ALA A 67 4.49 -3.89 9.75
N ILE A 68 4.59 -5.21 9.52
CA ILE A 68 5.87 -5.86 9.22
C ILE A 68 6.46 -5.30 7.91
N TYR A 69 5.65 -5.13 6.87
CA TYR A 69 6.10 -4.50 5.62
C TYR A 69 6.61 -3.07 5.82
N ALA A 70 5.95 -2.28 6.67
CA ALA A 70 6.33 -0.89 6.92
C ALA A 70 7.74 -0.77 7.53
N PHE A 71 8.18 -1.76 8.31
CA PHE A 71 9.52 -1.82 8.89
C PHE A 71 10.53 -2.63 8.06
N GLU A 72 10.18 -2.99 6.82
CA GLU A 72 11.05 -3.73 5.92
C GLU A 72 12.18 -2.83 5.39
N GLY A 73 13.42 -3.10 5.80
CA GLY A 73 14.62 -2.43 5.29
C GLY A 73 15.84 -3.35 5.22
N ILE A 74 15.68 -4.65 5.44
CA ILE A 74 16.78 -5.58 5.73
C ILE A 74 17.80 -5.64 4.57
N GLY A 75 17.32 -5.61 3.34
CA GLY A 75 18.17 -5.69 2.15
C GLY A 75 19.12 -4.49 1.95
N VAL A 76 18.85 -3.34 2.58
CA VAL A 76 19.73 -2.15 2.50
C VAL A 76 20.63 -1.97 3.72
N ILE A 77 20.38 -2.67 4.82
CA ILE A 77 21.12 -2.50 6.09
C ILE A 77 22.62 -2.75 5.90
N LEU A 78 23.00 -3.93 5.39
CA LEU A 78 24.42 -4.29 5.21
C LEU A 78 25.13 -3.43 4.15
N PRO A 79 24.54 -3.19 2.95
CA PRO A 79 25.14 -2.26 2.00
C PRO A 79 25.32 -0.85 2.58
N LEU A 80 24.37 -0.37 3.39
CA LEU A 80 24.46 0.95 4.00
C LEU A 80 25.58 1.02 5.03
N GLU A 81 25.65 0.04 5.95
CA GLU A 81 26.73 -0.08 6.94
C GLU A 81 28.11 -0.12 6.27
N ASN A 82 28.27 -0.95 5.23
CA ASN A 82 29.51 -1.06 4.47
C ASN A 82 29.92 0.22 3.72
N ASN A 83 28.98 1.15 3.49
CA ASN A 83 29.25 2.43 2.83
C ASN A 83 29.38 3.59 3.83
N MET A 84 29.27 3.36 5.14
CA MET A 84 29.49 4.39 6.16
C MET A 84 30.98 4.67 6.37
N LYS A 85 31.30 5.93 6.70
CA LYS A 85 32.66 6.32 7.08
C LYS A 85 33.15 5.56 8.32
N ASN A 86 32.25 5.33 9.27
CA ASN A 86 32.48 4.59 10.52
C ASN A 86 31.40 3.50 10.67
N PRO A 87 31.59 2.30 10.10
CA PRO A 87 30.58 1.22 10.17
C PRO A 87 30.23 0.79 11.61
N GLN A 88 31.19 0.86 12.54
CA GLN A 88 30.97 0.53 13.96
C GLN A 88 29.92 1.40 14.67
N ASP A 89 29.64 2.61 14.15
CA ASP A 89 28.64 3.53 14.72
C ASP A 89 27.21 3.23 14.18
N PHE A 90 27.06 2.19 13.34
CA PHE A 90 25.77 1.81 12.76
C PHE A 90 24.81 1.23 13.81
N GLY A 91 25.34 0.37 14.69
CA GLY A 91 24.61 -0.24 15.81
C GLY A 91 24.73 0.54 17.13
N GLY A 92 24.13 -0.01 18.20
CA GLY A 92 24.15 0.58 19.55
C GLY A 92 22.93 1.45 19.88
N CYS A 93 22.81 1.89 21.13
CA CYS A 93 21.62 2.62 21.62
C CYS A 93 21.32 3.90 20.84
N THR A 94 22.36 4.65 20.47
CA THR A 94 22.28 5.88 19.66
C THR A 94 22.88 5.69 18.26
N GLY A 95 23.03 4.43 17.82
CA GLY A 95 23.52 4.12 16.49
C GLY A 95 22.58 4.62 15.40
N VAL A 96 23.09 4.68 14.17
CA VAL A 96 22.30 5.14 13.01
C VAL A 96 21.03 4.31 12.84
N LEU A 97 21.11 2.99 12.99
CA LEU A 97 19.95 2.09 12.85
C LEU A 97 18.89 2.35 13.93
N ASN A 98 19.26 2.31 15.21
CA ASN A 98 18.31 2.49 16.31
C ASN A 98 17.66 3.87 16.30
N THR A 99 18.44 4.92 16.05
CA THR A 99 17.92 6.29 15.95
C THR A 99 16.93 6.43 14.80
N GLY A 100 17.26 5.86 13.63
CA GLY A 100 16.35 5.84 12.48
C GLY A 100 15.05 5.10 12.77
N MET A 101 15.13 3.91 13.38
CA MET A 101 13.95 3.10 13.69
C MET A 101 13.03 3.76 14.71
N VAL A 102 13.55 4.46 15.73
CA VAL A 102 12.74 5.22 16.69
C VAL A 102 11.99 6.35 16.01
N ILE A 103 12.65 7.11 15.13
CA ILE A 103 12.02 8.20 14.38
C ILE A 103 10.90 7.66 13.48
N VAL A 104 11.18 6.58 12.74
CA VAL A 104 10.19 5.94 11.85
C VAL A 104 9.00 5.41 12.64
N ALA A 105 9.24 4.72 13.75
CA ALA A 105 8.18 4.18 14.61
C ALA A 105 7.29 5.28 15.19
N ALA A 106 7.88 6.38 15.65
CA ALA A 106 7.13 7.54 16.14
C ALA A 106 6.27 8.16 15.03
N LEU A 107 6.84 8.36 13.84
CA LEU A 107 6.12 8.91 12.68
C LEU A 107 4.96 8.01 12.24
N TYR A 108 5.17 6.70 12.09
CA TYR A 108 4.12 5.76 11.71
C TYR A 108 3.02 5.67 12.76
N THR A 109 3.38 5.66 14.04
CA THR A 109 2.39 5.66 15.12
C THR A 109 1.55 6.94 15.11
N ALA A 110 2.18 8.11 14.94
CA ALA A 110 1.47 9.38 14.90
C ALA A 110 0.54 9.47 13.67
N VAL A 111 1.04 9.15 12.48
CA VAL A 111 0.25 9.17 11.23
C VAL A 111 -0.89 8.15 11.29
N GLY A 112 -0.62 6.94 11.79
CA GLY A 112 -1.64 5.91 11.96
C GLY A 112 -2.74 6.33 12.95
N PHE A 113 -2.36 6.86 14.11
CA PHE A 113 -3.31 7.29 15.14
C PHE A 113 -4.18 8.47 14.67
N PHE A 114 -3.56 9.58 14.25
CA PHE A 114 -4.31 10.77 13.84
C PHE A 114 -5.06 10.56 12.52
N GLY A 115 -4.51 9.75 11.61
CA GLY A 115 -5.18 9.35 10.39
C GLY A 115 -6.46 8.56 10.67
N TYR A 116 -6.38 7.56 11.56
CA TYR A 116 -7.56 6.80 11.96
C TYR A 116 -8.57 7.66 12.74
N LEU A 117 -8.11 8.53 13.64
CA LEU A 117 -8.98 9.42 14.38
C LEU A 117 -9.75 10.39 13.46
N LYS A 118 -9.09 10.93 12.43
CA LYS A 118 -9.69 11.91 11.50
C LYS A 118 -10.67 11.28 10.52
N TYR A 119 -10.30 10.13 9.94
CA TYR A 119 -11.02 9.54 8.80
C TYR A 119 -11.80 8.27 9.16
N GLY A 120 -11.54 7.64 10.31
CA GLY A 120 -12.18 6.40 10.75
C GLY A 120 -12.10 5.30 9.71
N ASP A 121 -13.20 4.56 9.54
CA ASP A 121 -13.32 3.51 8.52
C ASP A 121 -13.56 4.06 7.10
N ALA A 122 -13.68 5.39 6.94
CA ALA A 122 -13.91 6.04 5.65
C ALA A 122 -12.61 6.38 4.89
N VAL A 123 -11.44 5.96 5.40
CA VAL A 123 -10.16 6.09 4.70
C VAL A 123 -10.25 5.40 3.33
N LYS A 124 -10.01 6.15 2.25
CA LYS A 124 -9.83 5.57 0.92
C LYS A 124 -8.71 4.52 0.96
N VAL A 125 -9.05 3.31 0.51
CA VAL A 125 -8.22 2.12 0.66
C VAL A 125 -6.83 2.35 0.04
N GLY A 126 -5.78 2.09 0.82
CA GLY A 126 -4.40 1.99 0.34
C GLY A 126 -3.50 3.21 0.54
N SER A 127 -4.02 4.43 0.69
CA SER A 127 -3.18 5.61 0.98
C SER A 127 -3.94 6.78 1.60
N ILE A 128 -3.35 7.38 2.63
CA ILE A 128 -3.95 8.52 3.33
C ILE A 128 -3.98 9.80 2.48
N THR A 129 -3.03 9.97 1.56
CA THR A 129 -2.94 11.17 0.71
C THR A 129 -4.09 11.28 -0.30
N LEU A 130 -4.79 10.17 -0.56
CA LEU A 130 -6.00 10.15 -1.41
C LEU A 130 -7.23 10.76 -0.71
N ASN A 131 -7.19 10.90 0.61
CA ASN A 131 -8.26 11.52 1.41
C ASN A 131 -8.16 13.04 1.48
N LEU A 132 -7.04 13.62 1.03
CA LEU A 132 -6.89 15.07 0.97
C LEU A 132 -7.90 15.71 0.00
N PRO A 133 -8.41 16.92 0.28
CA PRO A 133 -9.46 17.57 -0.52
C PRO A 133 -8.98 17.84 -1.95
N PRO A 134 -9.69 17.36 -2.99
CA PRO A 134 -9.22 17.48 -4.37
C PRO A 134 -9.28 18.92 -4.92
N GLY A 135 -10.07 19.81 -4.33
CA GLY A 135 -10.19 21.20 -4.78
C GLY A 135 -9.11 22.14 -4.21
N ASP A 136 -8.27 21.68 -3.28
CA ASP A 136 -7.28 22.52 -2.62
C ASP A 136 -5.92 22.39 -3.32
N ILE A 137 -5.32 23.52 -3.68
CA ILE A 137 -4.02 23.60 -4.35
C ILE A 137 -2.94 22.95 -3.48
N LEU A 138 -2.95 23.19 -2.18
CA LEU A 138 -1.93 22.66 -1.27
C LEU A 138 -2.02 21.13 -1.18
N ALA A 139 -3.24 20.57 -1.19
CA ALA A 139 -3.46 19.13 -1.25
C ALA A 139 -2.98 18.51 -2.58
N GLN A 140 -3.19 19.20 -3.70
CA GLN A 140 -2.68 18.74 -5.01
C GLN A 140 -1.16 18.81 -5.08
N CYS A 141 -0.54 19.85 -4.52
CA CYS A 141 0.92 19.93 -4.38
C CYS A 141 1.46 18.72 -3.62
N VAL A 142 0.82 18.28 -2.53
CA VAL A 142 1.24 17.08 -1.79
C VAL A 142 1.18 15.84 -2.66
N ARG A 143 0.11 15.63 -3.43
CA ARG A 143 -0.02 14.47 -4.31
C ARG A 143 1.08 14.44 -5.38
N ILE A 144 1.39 15.60 -5.97
CA ILE A 144 2.45 15.73 -6.97
C ILE A 144 3.83 15.50 -6.31
N MET A 145 4.11 16.12 -5.17
CA MET A 145 5.37 15.95 -4.44
C MET A 145 5.61 14.49 -4.08
N MET A 146 4.58 13.80 -3.57
CA MET A 146 4.68 12.37 -3.23
C MET A 146 4.88 11.51 -4.47
N ALA A 147 4.18 11.79 -5.58
CA ALA A 147 4.37 11.06 -6.83
C ALA A 147 5.80 11.22 -7.38
N VAL A 148 6.34 12.45 -7.37
CA VAL A 148 7.72 12.73 -7.77
C VAL A 148 8.71 12.04 -6.82
N ALA A 149 8.48 12.09 -5.51
CA ALA A 149 9.33 11.44 -4.52
C ALA A 149 9.38 9.92 -4.70
N ILE A 150 8.23 9.26 -4.89
CA ILE A 150 8.14 7.82 -5.16
C ILE A 150 8.89 7.47 -6.46
N PHE A 151 8.72 8.28 -7.52
CA PHE A 151 9.42 8.06 -8.78
C PHE A 151 10.95 8.14 -8.63
N LEU A 152 11.45 9.19 -7.94
CA LEU A 152 12.88 9.41 -7.77
C LEU A 152 13.55 8.43 -6.80
N SER A 153 12.81 7.92 -5.80
CA SER A 153 13.31 6.94 -4.84
C SER A 153 13.36 5.50 -5.36
N TYR A 154 12.66 5.20 -6.47
CA TYR A 154 12.63 3.87 -7.06
C TYR A 154 14.04 3.36 -7.44
N GLY A 155 14.91 4.23 -7.97
CA GLY A 155 16.27 3.82 -8.36
C GLY A 155 17.08 3.26 -7.18
N LEU A 156 16.91 3.84 -5.99
CA LEU A 156 17.54 3.34 -4.76
C LEU A 156 16.92 2.00 -4.32
N GLN A 157 15.59 1.88 -4.38
CA GLN A 157 14.89 0.64 -4.04
C GLN A 157 15.26 -0.52 -4.99
N PHE A 158 15.47 -0.22 -6.27
CA PHE A 158 15.82 -1.18 -7.30
C PHE A 158 17.29 -1.63 -7.25
N TYR A 159 18.17 -0.86 -6.61
CA TYR A 159 19.59 -1.19 -6.43
C TYR A 159 19.79 -2.54 -5.72
N VAL A 160 18.97 -2.84 -4.70
CA VAL A 160 19.10 -4.09 -3.92
C VAL A 160 18.71 -5.32 -4.74
N PRO A 161 17.51 -5.39 -5.36
CA PRO A 161 17.17 -6.51 -6.25
C PRO A 161 18.25 -6.75 -7.32
N MET A 162 18.80 -5.69 -7.90
CA MET A 162 19.84 -5.84 -8.92
C MET A 162 21.12 -6.46 -8.37
N ASN A 163 21.56 -6.06 -7.17
CA ASN A 163 22.73 -6.65 -6.52
C ASN A 163 22.54 -8.12 -6.10
N VAL A 164 21.29 -8.55 -5.91
CA VAL A 164 20.96 -9.95 -5.60
C VAL A 164 20.88 -10.79 -6.86
N VAL A 165 20.19 -10.32 -7.91
CA VAL A 165 19.95 -11.10 -9.14
C VAL A 165 21.16 -11.10 -10.07
N TRP A 166 21.90 -9.99 -10.18
CA TRP A 166 23.00 -9.86 -11.13
C TRP A 166 24.11 -10.91 -10.93
N PRO A 167 24.58 -11.21 -9.71
CA PRO A 167 25.58 -12.27 -9.49
C PRO A 167 25.10 -13.67 -9.89
N MET A 168 23.79 -13.92 -9.93
CA MET A 168 23.23 -15.20 -10.38
C MET A 168 23.24 -15.31 -11.92
N VAL A 169 23.05 -14.19 -12.62
CA VAL A 169 23.00 -14.15 -14.09
C VAL A 169 24.38 -13.99 -14.71
N LYS A 170 25.25 -13.14 -14.14
CA LYS A 170 26.57 -12.80 -14.67
C LYS A 170 27.44 -14.00 -15.06
N PRO A 171 27.52 -15.10 -14.29
CA PRO A 171 28.36 -16.26 -14.63
C PRO A 171 27.94 -16.97 -15.92
N HIS A 172 26.68 -16.83 -16.32
CA HIS A 172 26.14 -17.43 -17.55
C HIS A 172 26.51 -16.62 -18.81
N LEU A 173 27.13 -15.45 -18.66
CA LEU A 173 27.51 -14.55 -19.76
C LEU A 173 29.04 -14.53 -19.90
N THR A 174 29.54 -15.03 -21.03
CA THR A 174 30.97 -15.29 -21.25
C THR A 174 31.78 -14.08 -21.72
N SER A 175 31.18 -13.13 -22.44
CA SER A 175 31.89 -11.95 -22.98
C SER A 175 31.58 -10.69 -22.18
N GLU A 176 32.55 -9.79 -22.00
CA GLU A 176 32.36 -8.48 -21.36
C GLU A 176 31.27 -7.64 -22.03
N LYS A 177 31.18 -7.67 -23.37
CA LYS A 177 30.11 -6.98 -24.10
C LYS A 177 28.75 -7.57 -23.77
N THR A 178 28.64 -8.90 -23.70
CA THR A 178 27.40 -9.59 -23.37
C THR A 178 27.02 -9.37 -21.90
N GLN A 179 27.98 -9.30 -20.98
CA GLN A 179 27.74 -8.91 -19.58
C GLN A 179 27.23 -7.48 -19.48
N PHE A 180 27.85 -6.53 -20.19
CA PHE A 180 27.40 -5.14 -20.18
C PHE A 180 25.95 -5.02 -20.69
N ILE A 181 25.66 -5.58 -21.87
CA ILE A 181 24.31 -5.54 -22.47
C ILE A 181 23.32 -6.32 -21.61
N GLY A 182 23.70 -7.50 -21.14
CA GLY A 182 22.87 -8.37 -20.30
C GLY A 182 22.45 -7.69 -19.00
N GLU A 183 23.30 -6.86 -18.41
CA GLU A 183 22.95 -6.08 -17.24
C GLU A 183 21.81 -5.08 -17.54
N TYR A 184 21.90 -4.30 -18.62
CA TYR A 184 20.85 -3.35 -19.01
C TYR A 184 19.55 -4.04 -19.41
N VAL A 185 19.65 -5.17 -20.10
CA VAL A 185 18.48 -6.00 -20.46
C VAL A 185 17.79 -6.50 -19.20
N LEU A 186 18.53 -7.06 -18.25
CA LEU A 186 17.99 -7.54 -16.98
C LEU A 186 17.32 -6.42 -16.18
N ARG A 187 17.98 -5.25 -16.05
CA ARG A 187 17.40 -4.07 -15.38
C ARG A 187 16.08 -3.67 -16.03
N THR A 188 16.07 -3.55 -17.36
CA THR A 188 14.89 -3.14 -18.13
C THR A 188 13.76 -4.17 -17.98
N PHE A 189 14.08 -5.46 -18.06
CA PHE A 189 13.11 -6.55 -17.87
C PHE A 189 12.46 -6.50 -16.47
N LEU A 190 13.25 -6.36 -15.41
CA LEU A 190 12.74 -6.28 -14.05
C LEU A 190 11.86 -5.03 -13.82
N VAL A 191 12.19 -3.88 -14.43
CA VAL A 191 11.32 -2.69 -14.39
C VAL A 191 10.01 -2.93 -15.14
N ILE A 192 10.05 -3.60 -16.30
CA ILE A 192 8.81 -3.94 -17.04
C ILE A 192 7.95 -4.90 -16.21
N LEU A 193 8.56 -5.88 -15.55
CA LEU A 193 7.87 -6.83 -14.68
C LEU A 193 7.19 -6.12 -13.51
N THR A 194 7.85 -5.19 -12.82
CA THR A 194 7.25 -4.45 -11.71
C THR A 194 6.07 -3.59 -12.18
N PHE A 195 6.16 -2.97 -13.36
CA PHE A 195 5.04 -2.24 -13.95
C PHE A 195 3.89 -3.14 -14.38
N ALA A 196 4.16 -4.33 -14.92
CA ALA A 196 3.15 -5.29 -15.29
C ALA A 196 2.37 -5.77 -14.06
N LEU A 197 3.08 -6.08 -12.97
CA LEU A 197 2.47 -6.42 -11.68
C LEU A 197 1.64 -5.25 -11.11
N ALA A 198 2.14 -4.02 -11.19
CA ALA A 198 1.40 -2.83 -10.76
C ALA A 198 0.12 -2.58 -11.60
N ALA A 199 0.12 -2.92 -12.89
CA ALA A 199 -1.06 -2.82 -13.74
C ALA A 199 -2.07 -3.95 -13.48
N ALA A 200 -1.60 -5.13 -13.07
CA ALA A 200 -2.44 -6.29 -12.80
C ALA A 200 -3.14 -6.23 -11.43
N ILE A 201 -2.57 -5.51 -10.45
CA ILE A 201 -3.07 -5.55 -9.07
C ILE A 201 -3.75 -4.23 -8.66
N PRO A 202 -5.09 -4.20 -8.51
CA PRO A 202 -5.84 -2.99 -8.20
C PRO A 202 -5.83 -2.60 -6.72
N ASN A 203 -5.55 -3.54 -5.80
CA ASN A 203 -5.61 -3.30 -4.35
C ASN A 203 -4.21 -3.30 -3.72
N LEU A 204 -3.66 -2.10 -3.51
CA LEU A 204 -2.34 -1.90 -2.91
C LEU A 204 -2.24 -2.45 -1.47
N GLY A 205 -3.30 -2.31 -0.66
CA GLY A 205 -3.29 -2.74 0.74
C GLY A 205 -3.18 -4.26 0.90
N ALA A 206 -3.90 -5.00 0.06
CA ALA A 206 -3.82 -6.46 0.05
C ALA A 206 -2.43 -6.95 -0.36
N VAL A 207 -1.79 -6.33 -1.37
CA VAL A 207 -0.42 -6.68 -1.78
C VAL A 207 0.58 -6.36 -0.68
N ILE A 208 0.51 -5.18 -0.09
CA ILE A 208 1.39 -4.76 0.99
C ILE A 208 1.30 -5.76 2.16
N SER A 209 0.08 -6.15 2.53
CA SER A 209 -0.13 -7.13 3.58
C SER A 209 0.39 -8.52 3.21
N LEU A 210 0.13 -9.01 2.00
CA LEU A 210 0.60 -10.32 1.54
C LEU A 210 2.13 -10.37 1.47
N VAL A 211 2.77 -9.37 0.88
CA VAL A 211 4.24 -9.26 0.81
C VAL A 211 4.82 -9.19 2.21
N GLY A 212 4.25 -8.39 3.11
CA GLY A 212 4.70 -8.33 4.50
C GLY A 212 4.53 -9.65 5.27
N ALA A 213 3.39 -10.33 5.09
CA ALA A 213 3.09 -11.58 5.76
C ALA A 213 3.96 -12.74 5.25
N VAL A 214 4.19 -12.81 3.94
CA VAL A 214 4.91 -13.93 3.31
C VAL A 214 6.42 -13.67 3.31
N SER A 215 6.87 -12.63 2.59
CA SER A 215 8.31 -12.41 2.42
C SER A 215 8.96 -11.76 3.63
N SER A 216 8.37 -10.69 4.18
CA SER A 216 9.00 -9.96 5.28
C SER A 216 8.99 -10.76 6.58
N SER A 217 7.91 -11.47 6.91
CA SER A 217 7.89 -12.32 8.11
C SER A 217 8.96 -13.44 8.02
N THR A 218 9.19 -13.98 6.84
CA THR A 218 10.24 -14.98 6.62
C THR A 218 11.64 -14.38 6.80
N LEU A 219 11.93 -13.26 6.12
CA LEU A 219 13.24 -12.63 6.13
C LEU A 219 13.57 -11.91 7.45
N ALA A 220 12.57 -11.36 8.14
CA ALA A 220 12.74 -10.54 9.34
C ALA A 220 12.60 -11.34 10.65
N LEU A 221 11.66 -12.29 10.72
CA LEU A 221 11.31 -12.97 11.97
C LEU A 221 11.72 -14.45 11.98
N ILE A 222 11.80 -15.12 10.83
CA ILE A 222 12.10 -16.55 10.78
C ILE A 222 13.59 -16.80 10.55
N PHE A 223 14.16 -16.25 9.48
CA PHE A 223 15.55 -16.54 9.10
C PHE A 223 16.60 -16.03 10.11
N PRO A 224 16.53 -14.81 10.67
CA PRO A 224 17.59 -14.35 11.56
C PRO A 224 17.71 -15.21 12.84
N PRO A 225 16.62 -15.52 13.57
CA PRO A 225 16.71 -16.42 14.73
C PRO A 225 17.07 -17.85 14.34
N PHE A 226 16.62 -18.34 13.17
CA PHE A 226 16.99 -19.67 12.70
C PHE A 226 18.49 -19.79 12.40
N ILE A 227 19.07 -18.77 11.75
CA ILE A 227 20.52 -18.66 11.50
C ILE A 227 21.27 -18.53 12.83
N GLU A 228 20.77 -17.75 13.78
CA GLU A 228 21.34 -17.62 15.14
C GLU A 228 21.42 -18.99 15.84
N ILE A 229 20.33 -19.77 15.82
CA ILE A 229 20.28 -21.12 16.40
C ILE A 229 21.33 -22.05 15.78
N ILE A 230 21.43 -22.07 14.45
CA ILE A 230 22.37 -22.95 13.74
C ILE A 230 23.81 -22.51 14.02
N THR A 231 24.09 -21.21 13.97
CA THR A 231 25.45 -20.68 14.10
C THR A 231 25.99 -20.87 15.52
N PHE A 232 25.17 -20.65 16.55
CA PHE A 232 25.58 -20.76 17.95
C PHE A 232 25.36 -22.15 18.56
N TRP A 233 24.95 -23.14 17.77
CA TRP A 233 24.70 -24.52 18.23
C TRP A 233 25.86 -25.11 19.03
N HIS A 234 27.10 -24.85 18.60
CA HIS A 234 28.31 -25.38 19.25
C HIS A 234 28.80 -24.57 20.44
N VAL A 235 28.43 -23.29 20.55
CA VAL A 235 28.85 -22.38 21.63
C VAL A 235 27.92 -22.48 22.84
N GLY A 236 26.65 -22.84 22.60
CA GLY A 236 25.60 -22.93 23.60
C GLY A 236 24.75 -21.66 23.73
N PHE A 237 23.52 -21.81 24.23
CA PHE A 237 22.46 -20.77 24.15
C PHE A 237 22.34 -19.88 25.41
N GLY A 238 23.45 -19.71 26.13
CA GLY A 238 23.50 -18.94 27.37
C GLY A 238 22.78 -19.62 28.56
N LYS A 239 22.59 -18.86 29.65
CA LYS A 239 21.98 -19.37 30.89
C LYS A 239 20.53 -19.80 30.62
N ASN A 240 20.18 -21.03 31.02
CA ASN A 240 18.86 -21.63 30.85
C ASN A 240 18.36 -21.69 29.39
N ASN A 241 19.27 -21.71 28.40
CA ASN A 241 18.93 -21.69 26.98
C ASN A 241 18.00 -20.51 26.60
N TRP A 242 18.15 -19.35 27.25
CA TRP A 242 17.30 -18.19 27.00
C TRP A 242 17.32 -17.73 25.54
N VAL A 243 18.49 -17.78 24.89
CA VAL A 243 18.63 -17.40 23.47
C VAL A 243 17.78 -18.32 22.59
N LEU A 244 17.82 -19.63 22.84
CA LEU A 244 17.00 -20.61 22.11
C LEU A 244 15.51 -20.36 22.30
N TRP A 245 15.06 -20.10 23.53
CA TRP A 245 13.63 -19.83 23.81
C TRP A 245 13.16 -18.51 23.19
N LYS A 246 14.00 -17.46 23.23
CA LYS A 246 13.76 -16.20 22.49
C LYS A 246 13.58 -16.49 21.01
N ASP A 247 14.49 -17.23 20.41
CA ASP A 247 14.49 -17.47 18.96
C ASP A 247 13.31 -18.31 18.51
N ILE A 248 12.98 -19.37 19.25
CA ILE A 248 11.77 -20.17 19.03
C ILE A 248 10.53 -19.28 19.14
N ALA A 249 10.45 -18.40 20.14
CA ALA A 249 9.30 -17.51 20.30
C ALA A 249 9.15 -16.54 19.11
N ILE A 250 10.25 -15.96 18.61
CA ILE A 250 10.22 -15.07 17.43
C ILE A 250 9.84 -15.84 16.17
N ILE A 251 10.38 -17.05 15.97
CA ILE A 251 10.03 -17.91 14.82
C ILE A 251 8.55 -18.28 14.86
N VAL A 252 8.03 -18.70 16.02
CA VAL A 252 6.59 -19.03 16.18
C VAL A 252 5.73 -17.80 15.92
N PHE A 253 6.11 -16.63 16.43
CA PHE A 253 5.41 -15.38 16.14
C PHE A 253 5.41 -15.06 14.63
N GLY A 254 6.55 -15.24 13.95
CA GLY A 254 6.67 -15.09 12.50
C GLY A 254 5.81 -16.08 11.71
N LEU A 255 5.77 -17.36 12.11
CA LEU A 255 4.94 -18.40 11.48
C LEU A 255 3.45 -18.16 11.69
N CYS A 256 3.05 -17.75 12.89
CA CYS A 256 1.69 -17.31 13.16
C CYS A 256 1.34 -16.12 12.26
N GLY A 257 2.19 -15.10 12.22
CA GLY A 257 2.05 -13.93 11.35
C GLY A 257 1.90 -14.27 9.87
N PHE A 258 2.73 -15.20 9.38
CA PHE A 258 2.64 -15.76 8.03
C PHE A 258 1.30 -16.43 7.78
N GLY A 259 0.85 -17.30 8.69
CA GLY A 259 -0.42 -18.02 8.55
C GLY A 259 -1.63 -17.08 8.60
N PHE A 260 -1.64 -16.14 9.54
CA PHE A 260 -2.67 -15.12 9.66
C PHE A 260 -2.70 -14.23 8.42
N GLY A 261 -1.57 -13.62 8.04
CA GLY A 261 -1.50 -12.68 6.92
C GLY A 261 -1.63 -13.32 5.54
N SER A 262 -1.44 -14.63 5.39
CA SER A 262 -1.82 -15.36 4.18
C SER A 262 -3.34 -15.60 4.11
N TYR A 263 -4.04 -15.55 5.24
CA TYR A 263 -5.49 -15.60 5.35
C TYR A 263 -6.13 -14.21 5.18
N VAL A 264 -5.59 -13.40 4.28
CA VAL A 264 -6.30 -12.23 3.74
C VAL A 264 -7.46 -12.79 2.92
N ARG A 265 -8.60 -13.02 3.58
CA ARG A 265 -9.86 -13.17 2.86
C ARG A 265 -10.05 -11.87 2.09
N ASP A 266 -10.27 -11.99 0.78
CA ASP A 266 -10.71 -10.89 -0.07
C ASP A 266 -11.64 -9.98 0.72
N ALA A 267 -11.30 -8.69 0.75
CA ALA A 267 -11.96 -7.68 1.55
C ALA A 267 -13.43 -7.54 1.13
N GLY A 268 -14.29 -8.46 1.56
CA GLY A 268 -15.75 -8.41 1.46
C GLY A 268 -16.30 -7.90 0.12
N TYR A 269 -15.63 -8.15 -1.01
CA TYR A 269 -16.14 -7.71 -2.29
C TYR A 269 -17.33 -8.56 -2.67
N VAL A 270 -18.44 -7.90 -2.99
CA VAL A 270 -19.64 -8.54 -3.50
C VAL A 270 -19.81 -8.10 -4.94
N ILE A 271 -20.03 -9.06 -5.84
CA ILE A 271 -20.37 -8.76 -7.22
C ILE A 271 -21.87 -9.01 -7.37
N VAL A 272 -22.57 -8.04 -7.94
CA VAL A 272 -24.00 -8.13 -8.25
C VAL A 272 -24.18 -7.81 -9.72
N ASP A 273 -24.95 -8.63 -10.42
CA ASP A 273 -25.34 -8.39 -11.79
C ASP A 273 -26.64 -7.58 -11.85
N ILE A 274 -26.62 -6.50 -12.63
CA ILE A 274 -27.78 -5.66 -12.95
C ILE A 274 -28.01 -5.67 -14.47
N SER A 275 -29.16 -5.15 -14.90
CA SER A 275 -29.54 -5.08 -16.33
C SER A 275 -28.50 -4.39 -17.22
N GLU A 276 -27.78 -3.42 -16.66
CA GLU A 276 -26.78 -2.62 -17.34
C GLU A 276 -25.36 -3.21 -17.28
N GLY A 277 -25.12 -4.24 -16.45
CA GLY A 277 -23.81 -4.90 -16.31
C GLY A 277 -23.51 -5.39 -14.89
N SER A 278 -22.27 -5.80 -14.61
CA SER A 278 -21.87 -6.29 -13.27
C SER A 278 -21.28 -5.15 -12.42
N LEU A 279 -21.61 -5.14 -11.12
CA LEU A 279 -21.12 -4.16 -10.13
C LEU A 279 -20.33 -4.82 -9.02
N ARG A 280 -19.14 -4.26 -8.70
CA ARG A 280 -18.36 -4.65 -7.51
C ARG A 280 -18.59 -3.67 -6.37
N GLY A 281 -19.28 -4.12 -5.32
CA GLY A 281 -19.51 -3.40 -4.07
C GLY A 281 -18.66 -3.95 -2.92
N VAL A 282 -18.86 -3.37 -1.73
CA VAL A 282 -18.15 -3.77 -0.50
C VAL A 282 -19.13 -4.13 0.60
N GLN A 283 -18.83 -5.20 1.33
CA GLN A 283 -19.49 -5.51 2.59
C GLN A 283 -18.94 -4.57 3.68
N ALA A 284 -19.82 -3.80 4.30
CA ALA A 284 -19.53 -2.89 5.39
C ALA A 284 -20.34 -3.26 6.64
N THR A 285 -19.98 -2.67 7.78
CA THR A 285 -20.66 -2.89 9.06
C THR A 285 -21.13 -1.55 9.59
N THR A 286 -22.38 -1.46 10.02
CA THR A 286 -22.95 -0.26 10.64
C THR A 286 -22.33 -0.03 12.02
N GLN A 287 -22.48 1.19 12.55
CA GLN A 287 -22.05 1.52 13.92
C GLN A 287 -22.73 0.65 14.99
N SER A 288 -23.89 0.06 14.68
CA SER A 288 -24.65 -0.88 15.53
C SER A 288 -24.24 -2.35 15.35
N GLY A 289 -23.25 -2.65 14.50
CA GLY A 289 -22.77 -4.03 14.26
C GLY A 289 -23.55 -4.81 13.19
N GLY A 290 -24.53 -4.20 12.53
CA GLY A 290 -25.27 -4.81 11.42
C GLY A 290 -24.43 -4.83 10.14
N LYS A 291 -24.38 -5.97 9.44
CA LYS A 291 -23.67 -6.05 8.15
C LYS A 291 -24.57 -5.59 7.01
N TYR A 292 -23.98 -4.92 6.03
CA TYR A 292 -24.69 -4.45 4.84
C TYR A 292 -23.74 -4.44 3.64
N TYR A 293 -24.30 -4.52 2.45
CA TYR A 293 -23.56 -4.33 1.20
C TYR A 293 -23.74 -2.89 0.72
N SER A 294 -22.64 -2.29 0.31
CA SER A 294 -22.57 -0.90 -0.16
C SER A 294 -22.07 -0.86 -1.60
N PHE A 295 -22.86 -0.25 -2.47
CA PHE A 295 -22.54 0.04 -3.86
C PHE A 295 -22.64 1.55 -4.08
N LYS A 296 -21.56 2.21 -4.47
CA LYS A 296 -21.46 3.67 -4.58
C LYS A 296 -21.05 4.10 -5.98
N GLY A 297 -21.50 5.27 -6.42
CA GLY A 297 -21.11 5.84 -7.71
C GLY A 297 -21.70 5.10 -8.92
N ILE A 298 -22.86 4.47 -8.76
CA ILE A 298 -23.55 3.76 -9.85
C ILE A 298 -24.22 4.81 -10.74
N PRO A 299 -23.89 4.94 -12.04
CA PRO A 299 -24.61 5.86 -12.91
C PRO A 299 -26.05 5.38 -13.09
N TYR A 300 -27.01 6.27 -12.91
CA TYR A 300 -28.42 5.94 -13.15
C TYR A 300 -28.98 6.60 -14.41
N ALA A 301 -28.27 7.59 -14.97
CA ALA A 301 -28.61 8.24 -16.24
C ALA A 301 -27.33 8.71 -16.95
N LYS A 302 -27.43 8.93 -18.28
CA LYS A 302 -26.36 9.55 -19.06
C LYS A 302 -26.07 10.96 -18.55
N PRO A 303 -24.78 11.37 -18.48
CA PRO A 303 -24.42 12.69 -18.02
C PRO A 303 -25.06 13.76 -18.92
N PRO A 304 -25.64 14.84 -18.36
CA PRO A 304 -26.37 15.87 -19.10
C PRO A 304 -25.40 16.87 -19.76
N LEU A 305 -24.36 16.36 -20.44
CA LEU A 305 -23.29 17.13 -21.06
C LEU A 305 -23.54 17.34 -22.55
N GLY A 306 -22.98 18.43 -23.10
CA GLY A 306 -23.01 18.71 -24.54
C GLY A 306 -24.43 18.75 -25.11
N GLU A 307 -24.70 17.89 -26.08
CA GLU A 307 -26.01 17.76 -26.74
C GLU A 307 -27.14 17.28 -25.81
N LEU A 308 -26.82 16.72 -24.64
CA LEU A 308 -27.78 16.27 -23.63
C LEU A 308 -28.10 17.36 -22.59
N ARG A 309 -27.45 18.51 -22.68
CA ARG A 309 -27.68 19.63 -21.77
C ARG A 309 -29.13 20.10 -21.86
N PHE A 310 -29.79 20.24 -20.71
CA PHE A 310 -31.20 20.62 -20.57
C PHE A 310 -32.22 19.69 -21.23
N LYS A 311 -31.82 18.48 -21.63
CA LYS A 311 -32.74 17.45 -22.10
C LYS A 311 -33.16 16.55 -20.92
N PRO A 312 -34.31 15.87 -21.03
CA PRO A 312 -34.68 14.83 -20.07
C PRO A 312 -33.56 13.79 -19.93
N PRO A 313 -33.30 13.27 -18.72
CA PRO A 313 -32.29 12.24 -18.49
C PRO A 313 -32.52 11.04 -19.40
N GLN A 314 -31.44 10.56 -20.03
CA GLN A 314 -31.47 9.36 -20.85
C GLN A 314 -30.93 8.17 -20.09
N ALA A 315 -31.43 6.97 -20.40
CA ALA A 315 -30.95 5.73 -19.82
C ALA A 315 -29.44 5.52 -20.08
N VAL A 316 -28.75 4.92 -19.11
CA VAL A 316 -27.34 4.56 -19.21
C VAL A 316 -27.19 3.43 -20.23
N GLU A 317 -26.09 3.46 -20.98
CA GLU A 317 -25.74 2.35 -21.87
C GLU A 317 -25.15 1.19 -21.05
N PRO A 318 -25.55 -0.07 -21.34
CA PRO A 318 -24.92 -1.22 -20.73
C PRO A 318 -23.40 -1.18 -20.92
N TRP A 319 -22.67 -1.63 -19.91
CA TRP A 319 -21.20 -1.73 -19.96
C TRP A 319 -20.74 -3.18 -19.94
N ASP A 320 -19.65 -3.45 -20.65
CA ASP A 320 -19.00 -4.75 -20.62
C ASP A 320 -18.08 -4.87 -19.39
N GLY A 321 -18.22 -5.98 -18.66
CA GLY A 321 -17.38 -6.32 -17.52
C GLY A 321 -17.89 -5.79 -16.17
N ILE A 322 -16.99 -5.85 -15.17
CA ILE A 322 -17.31 -5.49 -13.78
C ILE A 322 -16.92 -4.03 -13.53
N ARG A 323 -17.90 -3.22 -13.15
CA ARG A 323 -17.71 -1.81 -12.78
C ARG A 323 -17.52 -1.66 -11.27
N ASP A 324 -16.54 -0.86 -10.89
CA ASP A 324 -16.26 -0.56 -9.49
C ASP A 324 -17.26 0.41 -8.88
N ALA A 325 -18.07 -0.09 -7.96
CA ALA A 325 -19.07 0.67 -7.20
C ALA A 325 -18.61 0.86 -5.74
N ILE A 326 -17.37 1.30 -5.53
CA ILE A 326 -16.74 1.36 -4.21
C ILE A 326 -16.64 2.82 -3.70
N SER A 327 -16.51 3.77 -4.64
CA SER A 327 -16.38 5.20 -4.35
C SER A 327 -17.63 5.96 -4.81
N ALA A 328 -18.01 7.00 -4.06
CA ALA A 328 -19.09 7.89 -4.49
C ALA A 328 -18.72 8.60 -5.81
N GLY A 329 -19.72 8.78 -6.67
CA GLY A 329 -19.60 9.61 -7.86
C GLY A 329 -19.53 11.11 -7.51
N SER A 330 -19.33 11.92 -8.52
CA SER A 330 -19.36 13.39 -8.43
C SER A 330 -20.73 13.90 -7.98
N SER A 331 -20.73 15.00 -7.22
CA SER A 331 -21.94 15.62 -6.70
C SER A 331 -22.47 16.70 -7.65
N CYS A 332 -23.80 16.79 -7.77
CA CYS A 332 -24.42 17.79 -8.62
C CYS A 332 -24.22 19.21 -8.10
N SER A 333 -23.99 20.13 -9.03
CA SER A 333 -23.84 21.55 -8.70
C SER A 333 -25.16 22.16 -8.25
N GLN A 334 -25.26 22.53 -6.96
CA GLN A 334 -26.44 23.22 -6.41
C GLN A 334 -26.18 24.71 -6.09
N THR A 335 -24.97 25.05 -5.65
CA THR A 335 -24.58 26.41 -5.24
C THR A 335 -23.30 26.88 -5.94
N GLY A 336 -23.08 26.41 -7.18
CA GLY A 336 -21.85 26.66 -7.93
C GLY A 336 -20.66 25.78 -7.51
N LYS A 337 -20.88 24.85 -6.57
CA LYS A 337 -19.94 23.79 -6.18
C LYS A 337 -20.52 22.44 -6.61
N GLY A 338 -19.82 21.72 -7.48
CA GLY A 338 -20.22 20.41 -8.01
C GLY A 338 -19.83 20.26 -9.48
N GLU A 339 -20.10 19.09 -10.05
CA GLU A 339 -19.83 18.78 -11.46
C GLU A 339 -21.14 18.61 -12.24
N GLU A 340 -21.10 18.84 -13.55
CA GLU A 340 -22.25 18.61 -14.44
C GLU A 340 -22.47 17.12 -14.71
N ASP A 341 -21.39 16.32 -14.76
CA ASP A 341 -21.49 14.87 -14.67
C ASP A 341 -21.68 14.49 -13.21
N CYS A 342 -22.92 14.20 -12.79
CA CYS A 342 -23.23 13.97 -11.39
C CYS A 342 -24.38 12.99 -11.15
N LEU A 343 -24.86 12.31 -12.19
CA LEU A 343 -26.03 11.43 -12.14
C LEU A 343 -25.65 10.03 -11.62
N PHE A 344 -25.20 9.99 -10.37
CA PHE A 344 -24.75 8.78 -9.68
C PHE A 344 -25.61 8.49 -8.44
N LEU A 345 -25.84 7.20 -8.18
CA LEU A 345 -26.55 6.68 -7.02
C LEU A 345 -25.60 5.91 -6.10
N ASN A 346 -25.88 5.98 -4.80
CA ASN A 346 -25.26 5.16 -3.77
C ASN A 346 -26.34 4.30 -3.13
N VAL A 347 -26.22 2.98 -3.23
CA VAL A 347 -27.17 1.98 -2.73
C VAL A 347 -26.54 1.20 -1.59
N ASN A 348 -27.24 1.13 -0.46
CA ASN A 348 -26.85 0.29 0.68
C ASN A 348 -27.98 -0.70 0.96
N THR A 349 -27.68 -1.99 1.04
CA THR A 349 -28.66 -3.04 1.35
C THR A 349 -28.20 -3.84 2.57
N PRO A 350 -29.08 -4.09 3.57
CA PRO A 350 -28.72 -4.93 4.71
C PRO A 350 -28.41 -6.36 4.26
N GLN A 351 -27.53 -7.06 4.99
CA GLN A 351 -27.30 -8.48 4.77
C GLN A 351 -28.45 -9.28 5.40
N THR A 352 -29.28 -9.92 4.58
CA THR A 352 -30.37 -10.80 5.00
C THR A 352 -29.91 -12.26 5.13
N ALA A 353 -30.61 -13.05 5.95
CA ALA A 353 -30.19 -14.42 6.28
C ALA A 353 -30.31 -15.43 5.10
N GLU A 354 -30.87 -15.01 3.96
CA GLU A 354 -31.08 -15.83 2.76
C GLU A 354 -30.06 -15.54 1.63
N ASP A 355 -29.03 -14.72 1.89
CA ASP A 355 -28.12 -14.14 0.88
C ASP A 355 -27.06 -15.12 0.33
N GLY A 356 -27.48 -16.31 -0.11
CA GLY A 356 -26.69 -17.18 -0.99
C GLY A 356 -26.70 -16.69 -2.45
N GLU A 357 -27.74 -15.97 -2.86
CA GLU A 357 -27.92 -15.38 -4.19
C GLU A 357 -28.65 -14.03 -4.04
N ILE A 358 -27.91 -12.93 -4.05
CA ILE A 358 -28.52 -11.59 -4.04
C ILE A 358 -29.00 -11.29 -5.46
N GLU A 359 -30.25 -11.61 -5.78
CA GLU A 359 -30.92 -11.11 -6.99
C GLU A 359 -31.20 -9.60 -6.86
N ALA A 360 -30.93 -8.85 -7.94
CA ALA A 360 -31.03 -7.39 -8.02
C ALA A 360 -32.42 -6.78 -7.75
N ARG A 361 -33.45 -7.61 -7.48
CA ARG A 361 -34.85 -7.19 -7.34
C ARG A 361 -35.14 -6.31 -6.13
N ASN A 362 -34.26 -6.28 -5.12
CA ASN A 362 -34.52 -5.54 -3.87
C ASN A 362 -33.77 -4.19 -3.75
N LEU A 363 -33.01 -3.77 -4.78
CA LEU A 363 -32.17 -2.58 -4.70
C LEU A 363 -32.86 -1.27 -5.12
N VAL A 364 -34.08 -1.35 -5.67
CA VAL A 364 -34.86 -0.18 -6.11
C VAL A 364 -36.33 -0.36 -5.69
N LYS A 365 -36.68 0.17 -4.51
CA LYS A 365 -38.03 0.61 -4.18
C LYS A 365 -37.99 1.97 -3.53
#